data_AF-A0A3A2IWW3-F1
#
_entry.id   AF-A0A3A2IWW3-F1
#
_cell.length_a   1.000
_cell.length_b   1.000
_cell.length_c   1.000
_cell.angle_alpha   90.00
_cell.angle_beta   90.00
_cell.angle_gamma   90.00
#
_symmetry.space_group_name_H-M   'P 1'
#
loop_
_entity.id
_entity.type
_entity.pdbx_description
1 polymer ?
#
loop_
_entity_poly.entity_id
_entity_poly.type
_entity_poly.pdbx_seq_one_letter_code
_entity_poly.pdbx_strand_id
1 'polypeptide(L)' 'MEPEDDEDSPDASILMRQEIEKRKVGRPAGTANKEQVAIRLDKEILTAFRATGAGWQTRMNNALKEWLNSHSTI' A
#
# COMPACT_ATOMS: atom_id res chain seq x y z
N MET A 1 18.85 -29.20 -39.06
CA MET A 1 19.46 -27.89 -38.85
C MET A 1 19.04 -27.49 -37.45
N GLU A 2 19.88 -27.73 -36.45
CA GLU A 2 19.65 -27.16 -35.12
C GLU A 2 19.69 -25.64 -35.27
N PRO A 3 18.69 -24.89 -34.77
CA PRO A 3 18.77 -23.44 -34.80
C PRO A 3 19.98 -23.02 -33.97
N GLU A 4 20.89 -22.30 -34.60
CA GLU A 4 22.13 -21.85 -33.99
C GLU A 4 21.76 -20.80 -32.95
N ASP A 5 22.15 -21.00 -31.69
CA ASP A 5 22.04 -19.99 -30.65
C ASP A 5 22.89 -18.78 -31.07
N ASP A 6 22.27 -17.76 -31.66
CA ASP A 6 22.91 -16.48 -31.98
C ASP A 6 23.45 -15.84 -30.68
N GLU A 7 24.74 -16.03 -30.44
CA GLU A 7 25.52 -15.72 -29.22
C GLU A 7 25.50 -14.23 -28.80
N ASP A 8 24.98 -13.34 -29.65
CA ASP A 8 24.91 -11.89 -29.43
C ASP A 8 23.48 -11.39 -29.10
N SER A 9 22.47 -12.25 -29.14
CA SER A 9 21.12 -11.84 -28.72
C SER A 9 21.09 -11.75 -27.19
N PRO A 10 20.86 -10.56 -26.59
CA PRO A 10 20.81 -10.43 -25.14
C PRO A 10 19.71 -11.35 -24.62
N ASP A 11 20.11 -12.30 -23.77
CA ASP A 11 19.20 -13.27 -23.15
C ASP A 11 17.95 -12.53 -22.66
N ALA A 12 16.77 -13.01 -23.07
CA ALA A 12 15.50 -12.32 -22.81
C ALA A 12 15.31 -12.02 -21.30
N SER A 13 15.98 -12.76 -20.42
CA SER A 13 16.01 -12.52 -18.98
C SER A 13 16.77 -11.25 -18.58
N ILE A 14 17.79 -10.83 -19.33
CA ILE A 14 18.53 -9.57 -19.09
C ILE A 14 17.65 -8.37 -19.41
N LEU A 15 16.96 -8.39 -20.57
CA LEU A 15 16.01 -7.33 -20.95
C LEU A 15 14.85 -7.24 -19.96
N MET A 16 14.32 -8.38 -19.52
CA MET A 16 13.27 -8.45 -18.51
C MET A 16 13.73 -7.86 -17.16
N ARG A 17 14.96 -8.15 -16.72
CA ARG A 17 15.53 -7.57 -15.49
C ARG A 17 15.69 -6.06 -15.59
N GLN A 18 16.19 -5.55 -16.71
CA GLN A 18 16.34 -4.10 -16.92
C GLN A 18 14.99 -3.38 -16.91
N GLU A 19 13.96 -3.99 -17.48
CA GLU A 19 12.60 -3.43 -17.49
C GLU A 19 11.97 -3.44 -16.08
N ILE A 20 12.17 -4.51 -15.31
CA ILE A 20 11.72 -4.59 -13.91
C ILE A 20 12.45 -3.56 -13.03
N GLU A 21 13.75 -3.34 -13.27
CA GLU A 21 14.56 -2.40 -12.50
C GLU A 21 14.19 -0.94 -12.76
N LYS A 22 13.86 -0.59 -14.01
CA LYS A 22 13.28 0.73 -14.36
C LYS A 22 11.89 0.95 -13.75
N ARG A 23 11.12 -0.12 -13.52
CA ARG A 23 9.79 -0.08 -12.90
C ARG A 23 9.81 -0.06 -11.37
N LYS A 24 10.97 -0.08 -10.71
CA LYS A 24 11.11 0.17 -9.26
C LYS A 24 10.83 1.62 -8.87
N VAL A 25 9.77 2.23 -9.40
CA VAL A 25 9.09 3.37 -8.76
C VAL A 25 8.12 2.80 -7.72
N GLY A 26 8.66 2.01 -6.79
CA GLY A 26 7.96 1.69 -5.56
C GLY A 26 7.96 2.95 -4.70
N ARG A 27 6.78 3.39 -4.25
CA ARG A 27 6.61 4.51 -3.29
C ARG A 27 7.69 4.41 -2.20
N PRO A 28 8.39 5.50 -1.85
CA PRO A 28 9.48 5.46 -0.89
C PRO A 28 9.02 4.73 0.38
N ALA A 29 9.81 3.74 0.79
CA ALA A 29 9.63 2.99 2.04
C ALA A 29 9.81 3.96 3.22
N GLY A 30 8.76 4.72 3.56
CA GLY A 30 8.94 5.84 4.48
C GLY A 30 7.71 6.68 4.81
N THR A 31 6.49 6.28 4.43
CA THR A 31 5.26 6.94 4.96
C THR A 31 4.62 6.13 6.11
N ALA A 32 5.43 5.32 6.81
CA ALA A 32 5.00 4.26 7.71
C ALA A 32 4.75 4.72 9.17
N ASN A 33 4.18 5.90 9.38
CA ASN A 33 3.74 6.33 10.72
C ASN A 33 2.40 5.70 11.14
N LYS A 34 1.89 4.75 10.36
CA LYS A 34 0.64 4.04 10.64
C LYS A 34 1.00 2.64 11.11
N GLU A 35 0.71 2.35 12.37
CA GLU A 35 0.82 1.01 12.91
C GLU A 35 -0.47 0.24 12.61
N GLN A 36 -0.34 -0.98 12.08
CA GLN A 36 -1.49 -1.87 11.92
C GLN A 36 -1.74 -2.59 13.23
N VAL A 37 -2.82 -2.21 13.92
CA VAL A 37 -3.24 -2.84 15.17
C VAL A 37 -4.53 -3.64 14.97
N ALA A 38 -4.64 -4.77 15.66
CA ALA A 38 -5.88 -5.56 15.71
C ALA A 38 -6.69 -5.13 16.94
N ILE A 39 -7.67 -4.25 16.75
CA ILE A 39 -8.60 -3.81 17.80
C ILE A 39 -10.01 -4.34 17.53
N ARG A 40 -10.79 -4.55 18.61
CA ARG A 40 -12.22 -4.87 18.51
C ARG A 40 -13.02 -3.57 18.55
N LEU A 41 -13.94 -3.42 17.61
CA LEU A 41 -14.87 -2.30 17.52
C LEU A 41 -16.29 -2.84 17.43
N ASP A 42 -17.27 -2.08 17.91
CA ASP A 42 -18.68 -2.44 17.76
C ASP A 42 -19.08 -2.57 16.29
N LYS A 43 -19.96 -3.54 16.03
CA LYS A 43 -20.40 -3.88 14.68
C LYS A 43 -21.13 -2.71 14.02
N GLU A 44 -21.91 -1.95 14.78
CA GLU A 44 -22.62 -0.77 14.29
C GLU A 44 -21.65 0.32 13.79
N ILE A 45 -20.58 0.58 14.53
CA ILE A 45 -19.54 1.57 14.19
C ILE A 45 -18.84 1.13 12.90
N LEU A 46 -18.40 -0.11 12.82
CA LEU A 46 -17.76 -0.66 11.62
C LEU A 46 -18.69 -0.61 10.40
N THR A 47 -19.98 -0.90 10.59
CA THR A 47 -20.98 -0.86 9.52
C THR A 47 -21.20 0.56 9.03
N ALA A 48 -21.33 1.54 9.93
CA ALA A 48 -21.49 2.94 9.60
C ALA A 48 -20.29 3.48 8.80
N PHE A 49 -19.06 3.20 9.24
CA PHE A 49 -17.88 3.62 8.50
C PHE A 49 -17.78 2.90 7.14
N ARG A 50 -17.99 1.59 7.06
CA ARG A 50 -17.95 0.85 5.78
C ARG A 50 -18.98 1.36 4.77
N ALA A 51 -20.15 1.79 5.23
CA ALA A 51 -21.18 2.39 4.39
C ALA A 51 -20.72 3.70 3.71
N THR A 52 -19.71 4.38 4.25
CA THR A 52 -19.10 5.59 3.62
C THR A 52 -18.29 5.30 2.35
N GLY A 53 -18.11 4.01 2.01
CA GLY A 53 -17.46 3.57 0.78
C GLY A 53 -15.93 3.54 0.87
N ALA A 54 -15.28 3.78 -0.27
CA ALA A 54 -13.82 3.74 -0.37
C ALA A 54 -13.16 4.72 0.61
N GLY A 55 -12.10 4.27 1.27
CA GLY A 55 -11.36 5.09 2.24
C GLY A 55 -12.00 5.18 3.64
N TRP A 56 -13.00 4.35 3.96
CA TRP A 56 -13.64 4.35 5.29
C TRP A 56 -12.66 4.21 6.46
N GLN A 57 -11.59 3.42 6.32
CA GLN A 57 -10.54 3.31 7.34
C GLN A 57 -9.80 4.64 7.56
N THR A 58 -9.56 5.41 6.49
CA THR A 58 -8.95 6.73 6.60
C THR A 58 -9.89 7.72 7.29
N ARG A 59 -11.20 7.67 6.98
CA ARG A 59 -12.21 8.48 7.68
C ARG A 59 -12.26 8.13 9.17
N MET A 60 -12.28 6.84 9.51
CA MET A 60 -12.24 6.35 10.89
C MET A 60 -11.00 6.86 11.63
N ASN A 61 -9.83 6.78 11.00
CA ASN A 61 -8.58 7.32 11.55
C ASN A 61 -8.64 8.84 11.77
N ASN A 62 -9.26 9.60 10.85
CA ASN A 62 -9.44 11.04 11.04
C ASN A 62 -10.40 11.38 12.18
N ALA A 63 -11.49 10.62 12.34
CA ALA A 63 -12.41 10.78 13.46
C ALA A 63 -11.71 10.54 14.82
N LEU A 64 -10.85 9.53 14.90
CA LEU A 64 -10.03 9.29 16.10
C LEU A 64 -9.06 10.45 16.39
N LYS A 65 -8.45 11.03 15.34
CA LYS A 65 -7.60 12.22 15.51
C LYS A 65 -8.39 13.43 15.99
N GLU A 66 -9.56 13.68 15.42
CA GLU A 66 -10.42 14.80 15.83
C GLU A 66 -10.88 14.65 17.27
N TRP A 67 -11.26 13.42 17.67
CA TRP A 67 -11.60 13.11 19.05
C TRP A 67 -10.43 13.40 20.00
N LEU A 68 -9.20 12.99 19.64
CA LEU A 68 -8.00 13.31 20.41
C LEU A 68 -7.75 14.83 20.50
N ASN A 69 -7.90 15.59 19.42
CA ASN A 69 -7.72 17.05 19.48
C ASN A 69 -8.77 17.72 20.38
N SER A 70 -10.01 17.22 20.36
CA SER A 70 -11.12 17.76 21.15
C SER A 70 -11.06 17.37 22.63
N HIS A 71 -10.41 16.24 22.95
CA HIS A 71 -10.34 15.68 24.31
C HIS A 71 -8.93 15.62 24.89
N SER A 72 -7.91 16.10 24.15
CA SER A 72 -6.59 16.40 24.71
C SER A 72 -6.71 17.64 25.57
N THR A 73 -7.10 17.42 26.81
CA THR A 73 -6.86 18.32 27.93
C THR A 73 -5.37 18.25 28.24
N ILE A 74 -4.55 18.88 27.40
CA ILE A 74 -3.14 19.17 27.70
C ILE A 74 -2.97 20.67 27.60
#